data_AF-A0A8H4XUK6-F1
#
_entry.id   AF-A0A8H4XUK6-F1
#
_cell.length_a   1.000
_cell.length_b   1.000
_cell.length_c   1.000
_cell.angle_alpha   90.00
_cell.angle_beta   90.00
_cell.angle_gamma   90.00
#
_symmetry.space_group_name_H-M   'P 1'
#
loop_
_entity.id
_entity.type
_entity.pdbx_description
1 polymer ?
#
loop_
_entity_poly.entity_id
_entity_poly.type
_entity_poly.pdbx_seq_one_letter_code
_entity_poly.pdbx_strand_id
1 'polypeptide(L)'
;MEVILSNFVGNGITDVAPDEQAQALHDALLALTIISSQKEAETPADDQQFQTLVLALTRCSCRQTYNGLRNIPAVIVHKNPSSTSRFNLIQDIIQKDELSYARESAIGWLKNEMLTPVETHDENDNIFIDPQQFSKISASLYDASVFRSLDMSTGIVVSWIRFSQTIAPYLHAALNLYYVIISSPQLRKQLKIENEYPSFRKNFLEPLKLTCHTFEEDLVQNGGDGRIEAVVGEDMCRIGMAQSVGLLFHVIEQVDEKLNEIFRDGGDEAVKA
;
A
#
# COMPACT_ATOMS: atom_id res chain seq x y z
N MET A 1 5.81 27.41 -5.49
CA MET A 1 6.32 26.02 -5.37
C MET A 1 6.75 25.45 -6.72
N GLU A 2 6.06 25.76 -7.82
CA GLU A 2 6.37 25.34 -9.21
C GLU A 2 7.79 25.71 -9.70
N VAL A 3 8.29 26.89 -9.35
CA VAL A 3 9.65 27.36 -9.71
C VAL A 3 10.76 26.55 -9.00
N ILE A 4 10.49 26.01 -7.82
CA ILE A 4 11.49 25.21 -7.08
C ILE A 4 11.54 23.80 -7.65
N LEU A 5 10.38 23.20 -7.92
CA LEU A 5 10.31 21.86 -8.49
C LEU A 5 10.89 21.79 -9.91
N SER A 6 10.62 22.79 -10.76
CA SER A 6 11.20 22.85 -12.12
C SER A 6 12.72 23.05 -12.14
N ASN A 7 13.27 23.81 -11.19
CA ASN A 7 14.71 24.07 -11.11
C ASN A 7 15.52 22.90 -10.55
N PHE A 8 14.93 22.04 -9.70
CA PHE A 8 15.68 20.97 -9.00
C PHE A 8 15.31 19.55 -9.44
N VAL A 9 14.10 19.32 -9.95
CA VAL A 9 13.63 17.99 -10.38
C VAL A 9 13.84 17.79 -11.90
N GLY A 10 13.91 18.88 -12.67
CA GLY A 10 14.04 18.84 -14.12
C GLY A 10 12.77 18.32 -14.81
N ASN A 11 12.49 18.80 -16.03
CA ASN A 11 11.27 18.43 -16.79
C ASN A 11 11.33 17.02 -17.42
N GLY A 12 12.28 16.18 -17.02
CA GLY A 12 12.43 14.82 -17.52
C GLY A 12 13.46 14.06 -16.71
N ILE A 13 13.01 13.13 -15.88
CA ILE A 13 13.89 12.21 -15.18
C ILE A 13 13.82 10.86 -15.91
N THR A 14 14.90 10.51 -16.59
CA THR A 14 15.18 9.13 -17.03
C THR A 14 15.74 8.33 -15.86
N ASP A 15 15.26 7.10 -15.71
CA ASP A 15 15.29 6.21 -14.53
C ASP A 15 16.67 5.62 -14.15
N VAL A 16 17.79 6.34 -14.33
CA VAL A 16 19.14 5.77 -14.11
C VAL A 16 20.12 6.75 -13.46
N ALA A 17 20.19 6.77 -12.12
CA ALA A 17 21.40 6.92 -11.29
C ALA A 17 21.04 7.02 -9.78
N PRO A 18 21.63 6.24 -8.84
CA PRO A 18 21.07 6.14 -7.48
C PRO A 18 21.68 7.02 -6.36
N ASP A 19 22.83 7.68 -6.49
CA ASP A 19 23.49 8.26 -5.28
C ASP A 19 23.58 9.81 -5.22
N GLU A 20 23.90 10.54 -6.29
CA GLU A 20 24.04 12.01 -6.21
C GLU A 20 22.69 12.76 -6.11
N GLN A 21 21.63 12.18 -6.67
CA GLN A 21 20.29 12.77 -6.68
C GLN A 21 19.66 12.82 -5.28
N ALA A 22 20.06 11.90 -4.39
CA ALA A 22 19.58 11.85 -3.01
C ALA A 22 20.06 13.06 -2.19
N GLN A 23 21.28 13.56 -2.43
CA GLN A 23 21.85 14.65 -1.65
C GLN A 23 21.27 16.01 -2.05
N ALA A 24 21.14 16.30 -3.34
CA ALA A 24 20.49 17.52 -3.82
C ALA A 24 19.00 17.57 -3.41
N LEU A 25 18.31 16.43 -3.43
CA LEU A 25 16.93 16.33 -2.96
C LEU A 25 16.83 16.52 -1.45
N HIS A 26 17.77 15.96 -0.68
CA HIS A 26 17.83 16.16 0.78
C HIS A 26 18.09 17.63 1.13
N ASP A 27 19.01 18.29 0.45
CA ASP A 27 19.30 19.71 0.62
C ASP A 27 18.11 20.59 0.20
N ALA A 28 17.42 20.22 -0.88
CA ALA A 28 16.19 20.90 -1.31
C ALA A 28 15.04 20.71 -0.32
N LEU A 29 14.85 19.51 0.24
CA LEU A 29 13.83 19.22 1.25
C LEU A 29 14.15 19.88 2.59
N LEU A 30 15.42 19.94 2.99
CA LEU A 30 15.88 20.72 4.15
C LEU A 30 15.63 22.21 3.95
N ALA A 31 15.98 22.76 2.79
CA ALA A 31 15.71 24.15 2.44
C ALA A 31 14.20 24.44 2.45
N LEU A 32 13.39 23.57 1.84
CA LEU A 32 11.92 23.68 1.84
C LEU A 32 11.34 23.57 3.26
N THR A 33 11.90 22.71 4.12
CA THR A 33 11.47 22.57 5.51
C THR A 33 11.81 23.82 6.33
N ILE A 34 12.98 24.44 6.11
CA ILE A 34 13.37 25.70 6.76
C ILE A 34 12.50 26.86 6.26
N ILE A 35 12.24 26.94 4.95
CA ILE A 35 11.35 27.94 4.35
C ILE A 35 9.91 27.77 4.86
N SER A 36 9.44 26.53 4.96
CA SER A 36 8.10 26.18 5.47
C SER A 36 7.98 26.39 6.97
N SER A 37 9.05 26.21 7.76
CA SER A 37 9.02 26.47 9.20
C SER A 37 8.97 27.97 9.54
N GLN A 38 9.25 28.84 8.57
CA GLN A 38 9.20 30.29 8.70
C GLN A 38 7.88 30.92 8.24
N LYS A 39 6.95 30.13 7.67
CA LYS A 39 5.59 30.58 7.28
C LYS A 39 4.57 29.56 7.76
N GLU A 40 3.41 30.00 8.24
CA GLU A 40 2.28 29.08 8.39
C GLU A 40 2.06 28.38 7.05
N ALA A 41 2.05 27.04 7.05
CA ALA A 41 1.87 26.27 5.82
C ALA A 41 0.59 26.75 5.16
N GLU A 42 0.70 27.33 3.95
CA GLU A 42 -0.46 27.77 3.18
C GLU A 42 -1.41 26.58 3.07
N THR A 43 -2.57 26.70 3.70
CA THR A 43 -3.65 25.73 3.56
C THR A 43 -4.03 25.73 2.08
N PRO A 44 -4.03 24.57 1.40
CA PRO A 44 -4.45 24.50 0.01
C PRO A 44 -5.81 25.17 -0.15
N ALA A 45 -5.91 26.12 -1.09
CA ALA A 45 -7.12 26.91 -1.26
C ALA A 45 -8.28 26.10 -1.87
N ASP A 46 -7.94 25.03 -2.60
CA ASP A 46 -8.88 24.14 -3.26
C ASP A 46 -8.39 22.67 -3.26
N ASP A 47 -9.30 21.75 -3.58
CA ASP A 47 -9.04 20.30 -3.62
C ASP A 47 -7.99 19.91 -4.68
N GLN A 48 -7.89 20.66 -5.77
CA GLN A 48 -6.96 20.38 -6.87
C GLN A 48 -5.52 20.71 -6.47
N GLN A 49 -5.31 21.83 -5.78
CA GLN A 49 -4.02 22.22 -5.20
C GLN A 49 -3.60 21.25 -4.11
N PHE A 50 -4.54 20.82 -3.26
CA PHE A 50 -4.28 19.80 -2.25
C PHE A 50 -3.79 18.49 -2.90
N GLN A 51 -4.53 17.96 -3.88
CA GLN A 51 -4.15 16.74 -4.59
C GLN A 51 -2.80 16.88 -5.29
N THR A 52 -2.57 17.99 -6.00
CA THR A 52 -1.32 18.25 -6.72
C THR A 52 -0.12 18.29 -5.77
N LEU A 53 -0.26 18.99 -4.64
CA LEU A 53 0.79 19.10 -3.63
C LEU A 53 1.13 17.74 -3.03
N VAL A 54 0.12 16.99 -2.59
CA VAL A 54 0.34 15.68 -1.95
C VAL A 54 0.99 14.72 -2.94
N LEU A 55 0.49 14.61 -4.17
CA LEU A 55 1.06 13.73 -5.18
C LEU A 55 2.50 14.09 -5.55
N ALA A 56 2.81 15.40 -5.66
CA ALA A 56 4.18 15.85 -5.92
C ALA A 56 5.13 15.46 -4.77
N LEU A 57 4.73 15.69 -3.52
CA LEU A 57 5.53 15.34 -2.36
C LEU A 57 5.71 13.82 -2.23
N THR A 58 4.64 13.04 -2.43
CA THR A 58 4.71 11.58 -2.41
C THR A 58 5.63 11.05 -3.49
N ARG A 59 5.62 11.62 -4.70
CA ARG A 59 6.54 11.22 -5.77
C ARG A 59 8.01 11.47 -5.39
N CYS A 60 8.31 12.56 -4.68
CA CYS A 60 9.66 12.85 -4.21
C CYS A 60 10.07 11.95 -3.04
N SER A 61 9.14 11.59 -2.16
CA SER A 61 9.44 10.90 -0.90
C SER A 61 9.28 9.38 -0.94
N CYS A 62 8.57 8.80 -1.92
CA CYS A 62 8.19 7.38 -1.89
C CYS A 62 9.37 6.41 -1.98
N ARG A 63 10.47 6.82 -2.62
CA ARG A 63 11.71 6.03 -2.76
C ARG A 63 12.79 6.39 -1.72
N GLN A 64 12.48 7.23 -0.74
CA GLN A 64 13.46 7.70 0.24
C GLN A 64 13.56 6.74 1.43
N THR A 65 14.79 6.41 1.82
CA THR A 65 15.08 5.57 2.99
C THR A 65 14.79 6.29 4.31
N TYR A 66 14.75 7.62 4.30
CA TYR A 66 14.50 8.42 5.49
C TYR A 66 13.00 8.56 5.78
N ASN A 67 12.54 7.86 6.81
CA ASN A 67 11.14 7.81 7.24
C ASN A 67 10.52 9.18 7.51
N GLY A 68 11.30 10.16 7.98
CA GLY A 68 10.78 11.52 8.26
C GLY A 68 10.27 12.21 7.00
N LEU A 69 10.97 12.06 5.87
CA LEU A 69 10.56 12.63 4.58
C LEU A 69 9.35 11.88 4.02
N ARG A 70 9.33 10.55 4.18
CA ARG A 70 8.21 9.69 3.75
C ARG A 70 6.90 10.02 4.48
N ASN A 71 6.99 10.59 5.68
CA ASN A 71 5.84 10.98 6.49
C ASN A 71 5.29 12.38 6.18
N ILE A 72 6.03 13.23 5.45
CA ILE A 72 5.57 14.60 5.14
C ILE A 72 4.22 14.61 4.41
N PRO A 73 4.01 13.82 3.33
CA PRO A 73 2.71 13.77 2.68
C PRO A 73 1.59 13.31 3.61
N ALA A 74 1.86 12.35 4.50
CA ALA A 74 0.88 11.85 5.46
C ALA A 74 0.41 12.96 6.42
N VAL A 75 1.34 13.79 6.92
CA VAL A 75 1.00 14.92 7.79
C VAL A 75 0.08 15.92 7.07
N ILE A 76 0.34 16.20 5.80
CA ILE A 76 -0.49 17.13 5.01
C ILE A 76 -1.87 16.54 4.75
N VAL A 77 -1.94 15.25 4.41
CA VAL A 77 -3.21 14.54 4.22
C VAL A 77 -4.04 14.61 5.50
N HIS A 78 -3.51 14.16 6.64
CA HIS A 78 -4.24 14.11 7.91
C HIS A 78 -4.62 15.49 8.47
N LYS A 79 -3.90 16.55 8.11
CA LYS A 79 -4.23 17.92 8.51
C LYS A 79 -5.30 18.59 7.67
N ASN A 80 -5.64 18.06 6.48
CA ASN A 80 -6.70 18.63 5.66
C ASN A 80 -8.05 18.45 6.39
N PRO A 81 -8.82 19.51 6.70
CA PRO A 81 -10.08 19.39 7.44
C PRO A 81 -11.17 18.59 6.70
N SER A 82 -11.14 18.55 5.36
CA SER A 82 -12.18 17.89 4.57
C SER A 82 -11.96 16.37 4.46
N SER A 83 -12.74 15.58 5.20
CA SER A 83 -12.73 14.11 5.10
C SER A 83 -13.06 13.61 3.70
N THR A 84 -13.93 14.29 2.98
CA THR A 84 -14.28 13.97 1.58
C THR A 84 -13.08 14.16 0.64
N SER A 85 -12.33 15.26 0.80
CA SER A 85 -11.16 15.54 -0.04
C SER A 85 -10.03 14.53 0.24
N ARG A 86 -9.83 14.18 1.52
CA ARG A 86 -8.89 13.11 1.92
C ARG A 86 -9.29 11.75 1.33
N PHE A 87 -10.57 11.39 1.41
CA PHE A 87 -11.11 10.14 0.86
C PHE A 87 -10.98 10.07 -0.67
N ASN A 88 -11.40 11.12 -1.39
CA ASN A 88 -11.32 11.17 -2.85
C ASN A 88 -9.88 11.04 -3.34
N LEU A 89 -8.92 11.68 -2.66
CA LEU A 89 -7.50 11.54 -2.97
C LEU A 89 -7.02 10.09 -2.83
N ILE A 90 -7.36 9.44 -1.71
CA ILE A 90 -7.00 8.03 -1.46
C ILE A 90 -7.63 7.12 -2.50
N GLN A 91 -8.92 7.30 -2.78
CA GLN A 91 -9.64 6.53 -3.79
C GLN A 91 -8.98 6.68 -5.16
N ASP A 92 -8.66 7.92 -5.57
CA ASP A 92 -8.00 8.22 -6.85
C ASP A 92 -6.65 7.51 -6.98
N ILE A 93 -5.83 7.53 -5.93
CA ILE A 93 -4.51 6.87 -5.92
C ILE A 93 -4.64 5.37 -6.07
N ILE A 94 -5.62 4.76 -5.39
CA ILE A 94 -5.84 3.31 -5.44
C ILE A 94 -6.37 2.91 -6.83
N GLN A 95 -7.29 3.69 -7.41
CA GLN A 95 -7.97 3.35 -8.67
C GLN A 95 -7.16 3.68 -9.93
N LYS A 96 -6.29 4.71 -9.92
CA LYS A 96 -5.55 5.14 -11.11
C LYS A 96 -4.18 4.47 -11.18
N ASP A 97 -3.91 3.75 -12.27
CA ASP A 97 -2.63 3.04 -12.47
C ASP A 97 -1.41 3.97 -12.54
N GLU A 98 -1.59 5.18 -13.07
CA GLU A 98 -0.57 6.24 -13.13
C GLU A 98 -0.07 6.68 -11.75
N LEU A 99 -0.86 6.41 -10.70
CA LEU A 99 -0.57 6.75 -9.31
C LEU A 99 -0.07 5.55 -8.49
N SER A 100 0.30 4.45 -9.14
CA SER A 100 0.81 3.23 -8.49
C SER A 100 1.95 3.48 -7.48
N TYR A 101 2.83 4.46 -7.75
CA TYR A 101 3.92 4.85 -6.85
C TYR A 101 3.46 5.36 -5.47
N ALA A 102 2.20 5.80 -5.35
CA ALA A 102 1.63 6.37 -4.12
C ALA A 102 0.69 5.40 -3.38
N ARG A 103 0.38 4.23 -3.96
CA ARG A 103 -0.63 3.31 -3.41
C ARG A 103 -0.30 2.82 -2.01
N GLU A 104 0.94 2.44 -1.76
CA GLU A 104 1.37 1.99 -0.43
C GLU A 104 1.15 3.10 0.62
N SER A 105 1.49 4.35 0.30
CA SER A 105 1.26 5.49 1.19
C SER A 105 -0.23 5.75 1.41
N ALA A 106 -1.04 5.70 0.35
CA ALA A 106 -2.48 5.90 0.43
C ALA A 106 -3.18 4.85 1.31
N ILE A 107 -2.75 3.59 1.27
CA ILE A 107 -3.24 2.54 2.18
C ILE A 107 -2.86 2.86 3.63
N GLY A 108 -1.63 3.34 3.86
CA GLY A 108 -1.20 3.82 5.17
C GLY A 108 -2.08 4.95 5.70
N TRP A 109 -2.41 5.92 4.84
CA TRP A 109 -3.30 7.03 5.20
C TRP A 109 -4.71 6.52 5.50
N LEU A 110 -5.27 5.66 4.64
CA LEU A 110 -6.58 5.04 4.84
C LEU A 110 -6.66 4.33 6.19
N LYS A 111 -5.65 3.51 6.52
CA LYS A 111 -5.56 2.82 7.81
C LYS A 111 -5.60 3.80 8.97
N ASN A 112 -4.86 4.90 8.92
CA ASN A 112 -4.85 5.90 9.98
C ASN A 112 -6.21 6.60 10.11
N GLU A 113 -6.85 6.96 9.00
CA GLU A 113 -8.17 7.60 9.01
C GLU A 113 -9.26 6.67 9.57
N MET A 114 -9.17 5.36 9.31
CA MET A 114 -10.08 4.36 9.87
C MET A 114 -9.89 4.12 11.37
N LEU A 115 -8.66 4.29 11.87
CA LEU A 115 -8.29 4.05 13.27
C LEU A 115 -8.35 5.32 14.14
N THR A 116 -8.42 6.50 13.53
CA THR A 116 -8.46 7.75 14.28
C THR A 116 -9.77 7.80 15.07
N PRO A 117 -9.72 7.91 16.42
CA PRO A 117 -10.92 8.00 17.22
C PRO A 117 -11.69 9.24 16.79
N VAL A 118 -13.01 9.07 16.58
CA VAL A 118 -13.88 10.15 16.15
C VAL A 118 -14.10 11.10 17.35
N GLU A 119 -13.11 11.94 17.65
CA GLU A 119 -13.18 12.85 18.81
C GLU A 119 -14.21 13.98 18.62
N THR A 120 -14.85 14.11 17.45
CA THR A 120 -15.69 15.29 17.15
C THR A 120 -16.92 15.06 16.27
N HIS A 121 -17.26 13.83 15.88
CA HIS A 121 -18.42 13.56 15.02
C HIS A 121 -19.11 12.25 15.41
N ASP A 122 -20.41 12.14 15.16
CA ASP A 122 -21.14 10.88 15.35
C ASP A 122 -20.41 9.75 14.61
N GLU A 123 -20.23 8.59 15.26
CA GLU A 123 -19.57 7.40 14.68
C GLU A 123 -20.18 6.96 13.33
N ASN A 124 -21.38 7.44 13.00
CA ASN A 124 -22.11 7.19 11.77
C ASN A 124 -21.75 8.11 10.59
N ASP A 125 -20.89 9.12 10.76
CA ASP A 125 -20.55 10.10 9.72
C ASP A 125 -19.09 9.98 9.21
N ASN A 126 -18.37 8.94 9.63
CA ASN A 126 -17.01 8.71 9.15
C ASN A 126 -17.02 7.99 7.79
N ILE A 127 -16.77 8.76 6.72
CA ILE A 127 -16.68 8.30 5.33
C ILE A 127 -15.70 7.13 5.10
N PHE A 128 -14.66 6.99 5.93
CA PHE A 128 -13.62 5.96 5.79
C PHE A 128 -14.06 4.58 6.29
N ILE A 129 -15.10 4.52 7.12
CA ILE A 129 -15.71 3.29 7.64
C ILE A 129 -17.13 3.07 7.07
N ASP A 130 -17.57 3.91 6.14
CA ASP A 130 -18.83 3.69 5.44
C ASP A 130 -18.71 2.47 4.51
N PRO A 131 -19.57 1.45 4.65
CA PRO A 131 -19.45 0.23 3.85
C PRO A 131 -19.65 0.45 2.34
N GLN A 132 -20.43 1.43 1.90
CA GLN A 132 -20.61 1.70 0.46
C GLN A 132 -19.36 2.34 -0.14
N GLN A 133 -18.75 3.28 0.58
CA GLN A 133 -17.51 3.93 0.15
C GLN A 133 -16.33 2.97 0.22
N PHE A 134 -16.22 2.18 1.28
CA PHE A 134 -15.18 1.16 1.41
C PHE A 134 -15.27 0.11 0.30
N SER A 135 -16.47 -0.35 -0.07
CA SER A 135 -16.66 -1.33 -1.15
C SER A 135 -16.09 -0.85 -2.50
N LYS A 136 -16.16 0.46 -2.79
CA LYS A 136 -15.56 1.04 -4.01
C LYS A 136 -14.02 0.97 -4.00
N ILE A 137 -13.43 1.14 -2.82
CA ILE A 137 -11.98 1.07 -2.65
C ILE A 137 -11.51 -0.38 -2.59
N SER A 138 -12.20 -1.24 -1.83
CA SER A 138 -11.81 -2.63 -1.58
C SER A 138 -11.71 -3.44 -2.87
N ALA A 139 -12.62 -3.22 -3.82
CA ALA A 139 -12.59 -3.87 -5.13
C ALA A 139 -11.30 -3.58 -5.92
N SER A 140 -10.76 -2.36 -5.80
CA SER A 140 -9.49 -1.97 -6.44
C SER A 140 -8.27 -2.34 -5.58
N LEU A 141 -8.41 -2.27 -4.26
CA LEU A 141 -7.37 -2.60 -3.30
C LEU A 141 -7.00 -4.09 -3.36
N TYR A 142 -8.00 -4.95 -3.50
CA TYR A 142 -7.86 -6.40 -3.54
C TYR A 142 -8.05 -6.94 -4.97
N ASP A 143 -7.47 -6.26 -5.95
CA ASP A 143 -7.49 -6.70 -7.34
C ASP A 143 -6.34 -7.69 -7.62
N ALA A 144 -6.71 -8.93 -7.95
CA ALA A 144 -5.74 -9.97 -8.28
C ALA A 144 -5.08 -9.77 -9.67
N SER A 145 -5.64 -8.93 -10.54
CA SER A 145 -5.06 -8.65 -11.87
C SER A 145 -3.64 -8.10 -11.79
N VAL A 146 -3.32 -7.39 -10.69
CA VAL A 146 -2.02 -6.76 -10.43
C VAL A 146 -0.86 -7.77 -10.44
N PHE A 147 -1.09 -8.99 -9.95
CA PHE A 147 -0.06 -10.04 -9.89
C PHE A 147 -0.36 -11.24 -10.82
N ARG A 148 -1.61 -11.45 -11.24
CA ARG A 148 -1.94 -12.50 -12.23
C ARG A 148 -1.34 -12.25 -13.62
N SER A 149 -0.94 -11.02 -13.91
CA SER A 149 -0.26 -10.65 -15.16
C SER A 149 1.22 -11.04 -15.20
N LEU A 150 1.77 -11.59 -14.11
CA LEU A 150 3.16 -12.03 -14.03
C LEU A 150 3.36 -13.34 -14.82
N ASP A 151 4.38 -13.39 -15.67
CA ASP A 151 4.79 -14.61 -16.35
C ASP A 151 5.68 -15.44 -15.42
N MET A 152 5.09 -16.46 -14.79
CA MET A 152 5.80 -17.38 -13.90
C MET A 152 6.46 -18.55 -14.63
N SER A 153 6.22 -18.68 -15.94
CA SER A 153 6.74 -19.79 -16.73
C SER A 153 8.14 -19.48 -17.25
N THR A 154 8.23 -18.66 -18.30
CA THR A 154 9.49 -18.32 -18.96
C THR A 154 10.13 -17.07 -18.36
N GLY A 155 9.32 -16.13 -17.88
CA GLY A 155 9.72 -14.83 -17.38
C GLY A 155 9.88 -14.73 -15.87
N ILE A 156 10.04 -15.85 -15.14
CA ILE A 156 9.99 -15.87 -13.66
C ILE A 156 10.93 -14.85 -13.00
N VAL A 157 12.12 -14.64 -13.55
CA VAL A 157 13.10 -13.68 -13.02
C VAL A 157 12.60 -12.25 -13.12
N VAL A 158 12.09 -11.85 -14.30
CA VAL A 158 11.54 -10.51 -14.52
C VAL A 158 10.28 -10.31 -13.66
N SER A 159 9.43 -11.34 -13.59
CA SER A 159 8.24 -11.35 -12.76
C SER A 159 8.58 -11.21 -11.28
N TRP A 160 9.62 -11.88 -10.79
CA TRP A 160 10.10 -11.76 -9.41
C TRP A 160 10.66 -10.37 -9.11
N ILE A 161 11.45 -9.77 -10.01
CA ILE A 161 11.95 -8.40 -9.84
C ILE A 161 10.79 -7.42 -9.75
N ARG A 162 9.83 -7.50 -10.70
CA ARG A 162 8.64 -6.64 -10.68
C ARG A 162 7.79 -6.87 -9.43
N PHE A 163 7.62 -8.13 -9.03
CA PHE A 163 6.87 -8.49 -7.84
C PHE A 163 7.52 -7.90 -6.59
N SER A 164 8.79 -8.20 -6.35
CA SER A 164 9.53 -7.77 -5.16
C SER A 164 9.66 -6.25 -5.02
N GLN A 165 9.91 -5.55 -6.13
CA GLN A 165 10.19 -4.11 -6.09
C GLN A 165 8.95 -3.22 -6.17
N THR A 166 7.89 -3.66 -6.87
CA THR A 166 6.74 -2.80 -7.19
C THR A 166 5.43 -3.29 -6.58
N ILE A 167 5.17 -4.59 -6.65
CA ILE A 167 3.86 -5.15 -6.30
C ILE A 167 3.80 -5.52 -4.81
N ALA A 168 4.86 -6.13 -4.28
CA ALA A 168 4.88 -6.68 -2.93
C ALA A 168 4.68 -5.63 -1.83
N PRO A 169 5.30 -4.43 -1.87
CA PRO A 169 5.07 -3.41 -0.84
C PRO A 169 3.60 -2.97 -0.75
N TYR A 170 2.96 -2.81 -1.91
CA TYR A 170 1.54 -2.49 -2.03
C TYR A 170 0.66 -3.60 -1.45
N LEU A 171 0.87 -4.85 -1.87
CA LEU A 171 0.08 -6.00 -1.39
C LEU A 171 0.25 -6.21 0.11
N HIS A 172 1.47 -5.98 0.62
CA HIS A 172 1.76 -6.10 2.04
C HIS A 172 0.99 -5.03 2.85
N ALA A 173 0.97 -3.78 2.39
CA ALA A 173 0.16 -2.73 3.01
C ALA A 173 -1.34 -3.08 2.96
N ALA A 174 -1.84 -3.57 1.83
CA ALA A 174 -3.24 -3.95 1.65
C ALA A 174 -3.66 -5.09 2.58
N LEU A 175 -2.86 -6.16 2.66
CA LEU A 175 -3.13 -7.29 3.56
C LEU A 175 -3.04 -6.90 5.03
N ASN A 176 -2.10 -6.03 5.40
CA ASN A 176 -2.02 -5.51 6.76
C ASN A 176 -3.26 -4.67 7.12
N LEU A 177 -3.78 -3.86 6.20
CA LEU A 177 -5.05 -3.17 6.39
C LEU A 177 -6.20 -4.16 6.58
N TYR A 178 -6.28 -5.19 5.73
CA TYR A 178 -7.28 -6.24 5.87
C TYR A 178 -7.18 -6.93 7.23
N TYR A 179 -5.97 -7.29 7.68
CA TYR A 179 -5.71 -7.90 8.97
C TYR A 179 -6.19 -7.01 10.14
N VAL A 180 -5.93 -5.70 10.08
CA VAL A 180 -6.43 -4.73 11.07
C VAL A 180 -7.96 -4.70 11.10
N ILE A 181 -8.60 -4.65 9.93
CA ILE A 181 -10.05 -4.64 9.80
C ILE A 181 -10.65 -5.91 10.43
N ILE A 182 -10.12 -7.09 10.06
CA ILE A 182 -10.64 -8.36 10.59
C ILE A 182 -10.25 -8.59 12.04
N SER A 183 -9.24 -7.91 12.58
CA SER A 183 -8.89 -8.03 14.00
C SER A 183 -9.81 -7.22 14.91
N SER A 184 -10.43 -6.14 14.40
CA SER A 184 -11.36 -5.30 15.15
C SER A 184 -12.82 -5.74 14.94
N PRO A 185 -13.52 -6.23 15.98
CA PRO A 185 -14.94 -6.61 15.87
C PRO A 185 -15.83 -5.46 15.40
N GLN A 186 -15.51 -4.22 15.80
CA GLN A 186 -16.24 -3.01 15.41
C GLN A 186 -16.11 -2.76 13.91
N LEU A 187 -14.89 -2.72 13.38
CA LEU A 187 -14.63 -2.49 11.95
C LEU A 187 -15.21 -3.62 11.09
N ARG A 188 -15.06 -4.89 11.51
CA ARG A 188 -15.66 -6.03 10.81
C ARG A 188 -17.16 -5.85 10.59
N LYS A 189 -17.88 -5.49 11.66
CA LYS A 189 -19.33 -5.34 11.64
C LYS A 189 -19.76 -4.12 10.83
N GLN A 190 -19.09 -2.99 11.01
CA GLN A 190 -19.40 -1.75 10.28
C GLN A 190 -19.18 -1.90 8.77
N LEU A 191 -18.08 -2.52 8.36
CA LEU A 191 -17.72 -2.72 6.95
C LEU A 191 -18.37 -3.96 6.30
N LYS A 192 -19.11 -4.76 7.07
CA LYS A 192 -19.83 -5.96 6.59
C LYS A 192 -18.94 -6.99 5.87
N ILE A 193 -17.70 -7.17 6.36
CA ILE A 193 -16.68 -8.05 5.77
C ILE A 193 -17.14 -9.51 5.66
N GLU A 194 -18.05 -9.93 6.54
CA GLU A 194 -18.62 -11.29 6.62
C GLU A 194 -19.29 -11.73 5.30
N ASN A 195 -19.80 -10.78 4.51
CA ASN A 195 -20.43 -11.09 3.23
C ASN A 195 -19.41 -11.26 2.09
N GLU A 196 -18.23 -10.64 2.23
CA GLU A 196 -17.24 -10.53 1.16
C GLU A 196 -16.07 -11.52 1.34
N TYR A 197 -15.82 -12.02 2.56
CA TYR A 197 -14.66 -12.86 2.86
C TYR A 197 -14.52 -14.13 1.98
N PRO A 198 -15.59 -14.87 1.60
CA PRO A 198 -15.41 -16.08 0.78
C PRO A 198 -14.90 -15.73 -0.62
N SER A 199 -15.40 -14.62 -1.19
CA SER A 199 -14.96 -14.09 -2.48
C SER A 199 -13.52 -13.60 -2.38
N PHE A 200 -13.19 -12.84 -1.33
CA PHE A 200 -11.82 -12.36 -1.09
C PHE A 200 -10.82 -13.51 -0.98
N ARG A 201 -11.14 -14.55 -0.19
CA ARG A 201 -10.27 -15.72 -0.02
C ARG A 201 -9.97 -16.41 -1.35
N LYS A 202 -11.03 -16.76 -2.10
CA LYS A 202 -10.93 -17.49 -3.36
C LYS A 202 -10.31 -16.67 -4.49
N ASN A 203 -10.67 -15.40 -4.60
CA ASN A 203 -10.33 -14.59 -5.78
C ASN A 203 -9.01 -13.81 -5.61
N PHE A 204 -8.58 -13.56 -4.38
CA PHE A 204 -7.39 -12.76 -4.07
C PHE A 204 -6.34 -13.52 -3.23
N LEU A 205 -6.67 -14.00 -2.03
CA LEU A 205 -5.70 -14.64 -1.14
C LEU A 205 -5.11 -15.93 -1.72
N GLU A 206 -5.93 -16.87 -2.15
CA GLU A 206 -5.48 -18.16 -2.71
C GLU A 206 -4.56 -17.97 -3.94
N PRO A 207 -4.93 -17.15 -4.94
CA PRO A 207 -4.05 -16.83 -6.06
C PRO A 207 -2.73 -16.17 -5.65
N LEU A 208 -2.76 -15.29 -4.65
CA LEU A 208 -1.55 -14.64 -4.15
C LEU A 208 -0.65 -15.64 -3.44
N LYS A 209 -1.22 -16.54 -2.63
CA LYS A 209 -0.51 -17.64 -1.99
C LYS A 209 0.18 -18.54 -3.02
N LEU A 210 -0.54 -18.90 -4.09
CA LEU A 210 0.02 -19.67 -5.20
C LEU A 210 1.18 -18.94 -5.89
N THR A 211 1.03 -17.63 -6.13
CA THR A 211 2.08 -16.77 -6.72
C THR A 211 3.35 -16.81 -5.87
N CYS A 212 3.22 -16.63 -4.54
CA CYS A 212 4.35 -16.73 -3.62
C CYS A 212 4.99 -18.12 -3.64
N HIS A 213 4.19 -19.18 -3.61
CA HIS A 213 4.70 -20.55 -3.67
C HIS A 213 5.49 -20.82 -4.95
N THR A 214 5.03 -20.36 -6.11
CA THR A 214 5.77 -20.55 -7.37
C THR A 214 7.14 -19.87 -7.34
N PHE A 215 7.30 -18.74 -6.65
CA PHE A 215 8.61 -18.13 -6.45
C PHE A 215 9.49 -18.95 -5.50
N GLU A 216 8.92 -19.49 -4.41
CA GLU A 216 9.65 -20.35 -3.48
C GLU A 216 10.09 -21.67 -4.13
N GLU A 217 9.24 -22.26 -4.99
CA GLU A 217 9.53 -23.49 -5.72
C GLU A 217 10.70 -23.35 -6.70
N ASP A 218 11.01 -22.14 -7.19
CA ASP A 218 12.19 -21.90 -8.04
C ASP A 218 13.50 -22.01 -7.26
N LEU A 219 13.50 -21.90 -5.92
CA LEU A 219 14.72 -21.90 -5.12
C LEU A 219 15.43 -23.26 -5.15
N VAL A 220 16.76 -23.23 -5.28
CA VAL A 220 17.60 -24.44 -5.31
C VAL A 220 17.42 -25.28 -4.04
N GLN A 221 17.32 -24.63 -2.87
CA GLN A 221 17.09 -25.30 -1.59
C GLN A 221 15.76 -26.07 -1.52
N ASN A 222 14.78 -25.69 -2.35
CA ASN A 222 13.47 -26.33 -2.45
C ASN A 222 13.42 -27.36 -3.60
N GLY A 223 14.54 -27.61 -4.28
CA GLY A 223 14.63 -28.53 -5.42
C GLY A 223 14.24 -27.91 -6.77
N GLY A 224 14.15 -26.58 -6.84
CA GLY A 224 13.88 -25.83 -8.07
C GLY A 224 15.10 -25.61 -8.96
N ASP A 225 14.85 -25.01 -10.13
CA ASP A 225 15.86 -24.74 -11.16
C ASP A 225 16.82 -23.58 -10.80
N GLY A 226 16.54 -22.81 -9.74
CA GLY A 226 17.39 -21.73 -9.26
C GLY A 226 17.52 -20.56 -10.25
N ARG A 227 16.50 -20.32 -11.08
CA ARG A 227 16.59 -19.36 -12.20
C ARG A 227 16.73 -17.93 -11.70
N ILE A 228 16.05 -17.58 -10.63
CA ILE A 228 16.18 -16.26 -9.99
C ILE A 228 17.60 -16.10 -9.45
N GLU A 229 18.06 -17.07 -8.66
CA GLU A 229 19.39 -17.09 -8.04
C GLU A 229 20.51 -16.99 -9.07
N ALA A 230 20.40 -17.71 -10.19
CA ALA A 230 21.37 -17.70 -11.28
C ALA A 230 21.57 -16.31 -11.90
N VAL A 231 20.57 -15.42 -11.84
CA VAL A 231 20.63 -14.08 -12.43
C VAL A 231 21.06 -13.01 -11.41
N VAL A 232 20.51 -13.05 -10.20
CA VAL A 232 20.74 -11.99 -9.20
C VAL A 232 21.81 -12.32 -8.17
N GLY A 233 22.24 -13.59 -8.09
CA GLY A 233 23.14 -14.12 -7.09
C GLY A 233 22.43 -14.54 -5.79
N GLU A 234 23.06 -15.46 -5.06
CA GLU A 234 22.52 -16.08 -3.83
C GLU A 234 22.08 -15.04 -2.78
N ASP A 235 22.94 -14.08 -2.45
CA ASP A 235 22.64 -13.08 -1.42
C ASP A 235 21.44 -12.20 -1.75
N MET A 236 21.38 -11.69 -2.99
CA MET A 236 20.27 -10.82 -3.42
C MET A 236 18.98 -11.61 -3.57
N CYS A 237 19.06 -12.87 -4.04
CA CYS A 237 17.93 -13.78 -4.10
C CYS A 237 17.36 -14.01 -2.69
N ARG A 238 18.22 -14.38 -1.73
CA ARG A 238 17.84 -14.64 -0.34
C ARG A 238 17.22 -13.42 0.33
N ILE A 239 17.84 -12.24 0.21
CA ILE A 239 17.33 -10.99 0.79
C ILE A 239 16.00 -10.60 0.13
N GLY A 240 15.93 -10.61 -1.20
CA GLY A 240 14.74 -10.26 -1.94
C GLY A 240 13.57 -11.19 -1.65
N MET A 241 13.81 -12.51 -1.59
CA MET A 241 12.79 -13.51 -1.22
C MET A 241 12.28 -13.27 0.20
N ALA A 242 13.17 -13.08 1.18
CA ALA A 242 12.77 -12.85 2.55
C ALA A 242 11.94 -11.56 2.71
N GLN A 243 12.36 -10.46 2.08
CA GLN A 243 11.72 -9.15 2.22
C GLN A 243 10.44 -8.98 1.42
N SER A 244 10.22 -9.79 0.37
CA SER A 244 9.02 -9.72 -0.47
C SER A 244 8.12 -10.95 -0.28
N VAL A 245 8.50 -12.08 -0.86
CA VAL A 245 7.72 -13.32 -0.88
C VAL A 245 7.48 -13.85 0.54
N GLY A 246 8.53 -14.00 1.34
CA GLY A 246 8.44 -14.54 2.70
C GLY A 246 7.61 -13.66 3.64
N LEU A 247 7.81 -12.34 3.59
CA LEU A 247 7.01 -11.41 4.39
C LEU A 247 5.53 -11.44 3.99
N LEU A 248 5.22 -11.44 2.70
CA LEU A 248 3.84 -11.55 2.22
C LEU A 248 3.22 -12.88 2.61
N PHE A 249 3.95 -13.98 2.43
CA PHE A 249 3.48 -15.31 2.76
C PHE A 249 3.10 -15.41 4.25
N HIS A 250 3.94 -14.87 5.13
CA HIS A 250 3.63 -14.79 6.55
C HIS A 250 2.33 -14.04 6.84
N VAL A 251 2.13 -12.86 6.24
CA VAL A 251 0.89 -12.07 6.43
C VAL A 251 -0.34 -12.79 5.85
N ILE A 252 -0.20 -13.48 4.72
CA ILE A 252 -1.27 -14.31 4.13
C ILE A 252 -1.71 -15.39 5.12
N GLU A 253 -0.77 -16.12 5.72
CA GLU A 253 -1.10 -17.14 6.73
C GLU A 253 -1.80 -16.52 7.94
N GLN A 254 -1.30 -15.39 8.45
CA GLN A 254 -1.94 -14.70 9.58
C GLN A 254 -3.37 -14.25 9.27
N VAL A 255 -3.62 -13.75 8.06
CA VAL A 255 -4.97 -13.40 7.61
C VAL A 255 -5.84 -14.65 7.51
N ASP A 256 -5.35 -15.74 6.91
CA ASP A 256 -6.13 -16.98 6.75
C ASP A 256 -6.46 -17.63 8.09
N GLU A 257 -5.50 -17.72 9.01
CA GLU A 257 -5.69 -18.17 10.39
C GLU A 257 -6.77 -17.34 11.08
N LYS A 258 -6.67 -16.00 11.00
CA LYS A 258 -7.62 -15.11 11.66
C LYS A 258 -9.03 -15.24 11.09
N LEU A 259 -9.16 -15.38 9.77
CA LEU A 259 -10.45 -15.64 9.12
C LEU A 259 -11.03 -16.98 9.57
N ASN A 260 -10.20 -18.03 9.65
CA ASN A 260 -10.63 -19.35 10.11
C ASN A 260 -11.11 -19.30 11.56
N GLU A 261 -10.46 -18.57 12.46
CA GLU A 261 -10.95 -18.35 13.84
C GLU A 261 -12.33 -17.68 13.86
N ILE A 262 -12.48 -16.58 13.12
CA ILE A 262 -13.71 -15.76 13.14
C ILE A 262 -14.90 -16.52 12.56
N PHE A 263 -14.68 -17.29 11.49
CA PHE A 263 -15.76 -17.91 10.71
C PHE A 263 -15.94 -19.43 10.95
N ARG A 264 -15.07 -20.10 11.73
CA ARG A 264 -15.33 -21.48 12.21
C ARG A 264 -16.24 -21.51 13.44
N ASP A 265 -16.14 -20.53 14.34
CA ASP A 265 -16.93 -20.50 15.59
C ASP A 265 -18.40 -20.07 15.40
N GLY A 266 -18.77 -19.54 14.22
CA GLY A 266 -20.17 -19.18 13.91
C GLY A 266 -21.08 -20.35 13.50
N GLY A 267 -20.55 -21.57 13.44
CA GLY A 267 -21.29 -22.76 12.98
C GLY A 267 -22.05 -23.53 14.08
N ASP A 268 -21.78 -23.27 15.36
CA ASP A 268 -22.23 -24.16 16.45
C ASP A 268 -23.40 -23.58 17.29
N GLU A 269 -23.80 -22.33 17.09
CA GLU A 269 -24.97 -21.74 17.79
C GLU A 269 -26.31 -21.90 17.02
N ALA A 270 -26.30 -22.43 15.80
CA ALA A 270 -27.51 -22.62 14.99
C ALA A 270 -28.22 -23.98 15.21
N VAL A 271 -27.77 -24.83 16.15
CA VAL A 271 -28.36 -26.17 16.42
C VAL A 271 -28.99 -26.26 17.83
N LYS A 272 -29.25 -25.14 18.49
CA LYS A 272 -30.07 -25.11 19.72
C LYS A 272 -31.08 -23.97 19.71
N ALA A 273 -32.11 -24.11 18.89
CA ALA A 273 -33.43 -23.50 19.10
C ALA A 273 -34.51 -24.46 18.60
#